data_AF-A0A836C6N2-F1
#
_entry.id   AF-A0A836C6N2-F1
#
_cell.length_a   1.000
_cell.length_b   1.000
_cell.length_c   1.000
_cell.angle_alpha   90.00
_cell.angle_beta   90.00
_cell.angle_gamma   90.00
#
_symmetry.space_group_name_H-M   'P 1'
#
loop_
_entity.id
_entity.type
_entity.pdbx_description
1 polymer ?
#
loop_
_entity_poly.entity_id
_entity_poly.type
_entity_poly.pdbx_seq_one_letter_code
_entity_poly.pdbx_strand_id
1 'polypeptide(L)'
;MYQDIKLASGQEYILIREDDIIGIMPRANAQAEDVPELQPLADRVLIKVEDVADVTIGGVILPEAAKERPLSGTVVRCGPGRYDKDSEGKRKPMTIKVGDKVLYFKYAGDNMETPSGEKFIVLREDDILCKA
;
A
#
# COMPACT_ATOMS: atom_id res chain seq x y z
N MET A 1 12.02 15.16 1.66
CA MET A 1 13.46 15.28 1.37
C MET A 1 14.17 14.46 2.43
N TYR A 2 14.68 13.30 2.04
CA TYR A 2 15.49 12.46 2.93
C TYR A 2 16.89 13.03 3.01
N GLN A 3 17.52 12.88 4.16
CA GLN A 3 18.87 13.38 4.38
C GLN A 3 19.81 12.19 4.53
N ASP A 4 20.81 12.14 3.65
CA ASP A 4 21.90 11.17 3.75
C ASP A 4 22.87 11.60 4.85
N ILE A 5 23.18 10.68 5.74
CA ILE A 5 24.14 10.85 6.83
C ILE A 5 25.27 9.85 6.59
N LYS A 6 26.48 10.38 6.34
CA LYS A 6 27.69 9.57 6.23
C LYS A 6 28.46 9.65 7.54
N LEU A 7 28.67 8.52 8.21
CA LEU A 7 29.50 8.46 9.40
C LEU A 7 30.98 8.32 9.02
N ALA A 8 31.87 8.71 9.94
CA ALA A 8 33.32 8.55 9.77
C ALA A 8 33.75 7.08 9.59
N SER A 9 32.93 6.11 10.01
CA SER A 9 33.13 4.67 9.75
C SER A 9 32.87 4.25 8.30
N GLY A 10 32.47 5.17 7.41
CA GLY A 10 32.11 4.86 6.03
C GLY A 10 30.69 4.30 5.87
N GLN A 11 29.93 4.20 6.96
CA GLN A 11 28.57 3.73 6.94
C GLN A 11 27.60 4.85 6.55
N GLU A 12 26.71 4.56 5.61
CA GLU A 12 25.70 5.47 5.11
C GLU A 12 24.34 5.17 5.74
N TYR A 13 23.66 6.21 6.16
CA TYR A 13 22.33 6.15 6.74
C TYR A 13 21.42 7.15 6.03
N ILE A 14 20.14 6.83 5.97
CA ILE A 14 19.11 7.73 5.42
C ILE A 14 18.18 8.11 6.58
N LEU A 15 18.00 9.41 6.79
CA LEU A 15 16.97 9.90 7.69
C LEU A 15 15.63 9.93 6.94
N ILE A 16 14.73 9.04 7.35
CA ILE A 16 13.35 8.94 6.84
C ILE A 16 12.37 9.46 7.90
N ARG A 17 11.30 10.13 7.46
CA ARG A 17 10.21 10.50 8.37
C ARG A 17 9.42 9.25 8.71
N GLU A 18 8.94 9.15 9.94
CA GLU A 18 8.07 8.05 10.35
C GLU A 18 6.84 7.90 9.43
N ASP A 19 6.25 9.03 9.04
CA ASP A 19 5.11 9.08 8.13
C ASP A 19 5.40 8.53 6.73
N ASP A 20 6.67 8.42 6.32
CA ASP A 20 7.07 7.88 5.01
C ASP A 20 7.35 6.36 5.09
N ILE A 21 7.38 5.76 6.29
CA ILE A 21 7.57 4.32 6.48
C ILE A 21 6.22 3.61 6.33
N ILE A 22 6.04 2.80 5.28
CA ILE A 22 4.74 2.18 4.94
C ILE A 22 4.35 0.98 5.82
N GLY A 23 5.33 0.25 6.34
CA GLY A 23 5.10 -1.03 6.98
C GLY A 23 6.36 -1.60 7.65
N ILE A 24 6.17 -2.68 8.39
CA ILE A 24 7.24 -3.48 8.99
C ILE A 24 7.26 -4.84 8.27
N MET A 25 8.43 -5.21 7.74
CA MET A 25 8.65 -6.55 7.19
C MET A 25 8.72 -7.59 8.32
N PRO A 26 8.29 -8.84 8.09
CA PRO A 26 8.23 -9.86 9.13
C PRO A 26 9.60 -10.26 9.70
N ARG A 27 10.70 -9.97 8.99
CA ARG A 27 12.07 -10.37 9.34
C ARG A 27 13.12 -9.42 8.75
N ALA A 28 14.31 -9.39 9.35
CA ALA A 28 15.39 -8.48 8.97
C ALA A 28 15.95 -8.72 7.55
N ASN A 29 15.91 -9.96 7.07
CA ASN A 29 16.38 -10.35 5.73
C ASN A 29 15.23 -10.57 4.74
N ALA A 30 14.06 -9.97 5.00
CA ALA A 30 12.88 -10.14 4.17
C ALA A 30 13.17 -9.74 2.71
N GLN A 31 12.52 -10.47 1.80
CA GLN A 31 12.63 -10.34 0.35
C GLN A 31 11.25 -9.99 -0.23
N ALA A 32 11.19 -9.81 -1.55
CA ALA A 32 9.95 -9.51 -2.25
C ALA A 32 8.85 -10.60 -2.08
N GLU A 33 9.23 -11.84 -1.79
CA GLU A 33 8.29 -12.93 -1.46
C GLU A 33 7.56 -12.75 -0.13
N ASP A 34 8.11 -11.95 0.80
CA ASP A 34 7.52 -11.70 2.13
C ASP A 34 6.55 -10.53 2.14
N VAL A 35 6.33 -9.86 1.00
CA VAL A 35 5.38 -8.75 0.88
C VAL A 35 3.98 -9.09 1.44
N PRO A 36 3.41 -10.31 1.26
CA PRO A 36 2.11 -10.66 1.85
C PRO A 36 2.08 -10.64 3.39
N GLU A 37 3.25 -10.66 4.03
CA GLU A 37 3.42 -10.64 5.49
C GLU A 37 3.74 -9.25 6.04
N LEU A 38 3.94 -8.25 5.17
CA LEU A 38 4.17 -6.86 5.58
C LEU A 38 3.05 -6.36 6.48
N GLN A 39 3.41 -5.88 7.67
CA GLN A 39 2.46 -5.28 8.61
C GLN A 39 2.35 -3.78 8.31
N PRO A 40 1.20 -3.27 7.80
CA PRO A 40 1.06 -1.86 7.51
C PRO A 40 1.11 -1.01 8.77
N LEU A 41 1.64 0.21 8.66
CA LEU A 41 1.71 1.18 9.74
C LEU A 41 0.59 2.23 9.66
N ALA A 42 0.25 2.82 10.80
CA ALA A 42 -0.77 3.87 10.92
C ALA A 42 -2.12 3.46 10.27
N ASP A 43 -2.70 4.36 9.49
CA ASP A 43 -3.96 4.19 8.75
C ASP A 43 -3.78 3.53 7.37
N ARG A 44 -2.72 2.72 7.20
CA ARG A 44 -2.46 2.04 5.93
C ARG A 44 -3.09 0.67 5.85
N VAL A 45 -3.33 0.22 4.62
CA VAL A 45 -3.80 -1.11 4.28
C VAL A 45 -2.94 -1.72 3.20
N LEU A 46 -2.71 -3.03 3.28
CA LEU A 46 -2.10 -3.83 2.23
C LEU A 46 -3.22 -4.52 1.45
N ILE A 47 -3.23 -4.32 0.14
CA ILE A 47 -4.24 -4.87 -0.76
C ILE A 47 -3.53 -5.79 -1.75
N LYS A 48 -4.08 -7.00 -1.93
CA LYS A 48 -3.73 -7.86 -3.06
C LYS A 48 -4.54 -7.38 -4.27
N VAL A 49 -3.83 -6.93 -5.30
CA VAL A 49 -4.44 -6.38 -6.51
C VAL A 49 -5.11 -7.50 -7.29
N GLU A 50 -6.37 -7.31 -7.65
CA GLU A 50 -7.06 -8.20 -8.58
C GLU A 50 -6.79 -7.65 -9.99
N ASP A 51 -6.27 -8.48 -10.91
CA ASP A 51 -6.12 -8.05 -12.30
C ASP A 51 -7.52 -7.71 -12.83
N VAL A 52 -7.75 -6.42 -13.12
CA VAL A 52 -8.94 -5.99 -13.85
C VAL A 52 -8.77 -6.62 -15.22
N ALA A 53 -9.56 -7.66 -15.51
CA ALA A 53 -9.60 -8.22 -16.84
C ALA A 53 -9.76 -7.06 -17.83
N ASP A 54 -8.84 -6.93 -18.77
CA ASP A 54 -8.97 -6.04 -19.93
C ASP A 54 -10.12 -6.58 -20.79
N VAL A 55 -11.35 -6.48 -20.29
CA VAL A 55 -12.54 -6.83 -21.04
C VAL A 55 -12.69 -5.75 -22.10
N THR A 56 -12.10 -6.01 -23.26
CA THR A 56 -12.47 -5.33 -24.50
C THR A 56 -13.92 -5.70 -24.78
N ILE A 57 -14.86 -4.83 -24.41
CA ILE A 57 -16.25 -4.99 -24.82
C ILE A 57 -16.27 -4.87 -26.34
N GLY A 58 -16.28 -6.00 -27.05
CA GLY A 58 -16.53 -6.07 -28.49
C GLY A 58 -15.33 -5.91 -29.43
N GLY A 59 -14.09 -6.20 -29.01
CA GLY A 59 -12.93 -6.20 -29.93
C GLY A 59 -12.47 -4.81 -30.39
N VAL A 60 -12.96 -3.74 -29.75
CA VAL A 60 -12.53 -2.37 -29.99
C VAL A 60 -11.35 -2.05 -29.07
N ILE A 61 -10.26 -1.56 -29.65
CA ILE A 61 -9.11 -1.06 -28.90
C ILE A 61 -9.55 0.18 -28.13
N LEU A 62 -9.55 0.09 -26.80
CA LEU A 62 -9.82 1.23 -25.93
C LEU A 62 -8.69 2.26 -26.11
N PRO A 63 -8.99 3.54 -26.40
CA PRO A 63 -7.98 4.58 -26.48
C PRO A 63 -7.25 4.72 -25.14
N GLU A 64 -5.99 5.14 -25.16
CA GLU A 64 -5.15 5.20 -23.94
C GLU A 64 -5.74 6.06 -22.81
N ALA A 65 -6.60 7.03 -23.14
CA ALA A 65 -7.35 7.84 -22.18
C ALA A 65 -8.36 7.06 -21.32
N ALA A 66 -8.72 5.82 -21.71
CA ALA A 66 -9.58 4.93 -20.92
C ALA A 66 -8.80 4.13 -19.85
N LYS A 67 -7.49 4.35 -19.70
CA LYS A 67 -6.60 3.68 -18.72
C LYS A 67 -6.63 4.27 -17.31
N GLU A 68 -7.37 5.36 -17.06
CA GLU A 68 -7.62 5.90 -15.72
C GLU A 68 -8.77 5.17 -15.00
N ARG A 69 -8.89 3.85 -15.20
CA ARG A 69 -9.87 3.06 -14.46
C ARG A 69 -9.36 2.85 -13.04
N PRO A 70 -10.21 3.04 -12.02
CA PRO A 70 -9.90 2.59 -10.67
C PRO A 70 -9.55 1.11 -10.67
N LEU A 71 -8.54 0.73 -9.91
CA LEU A 71 -8.18 -0.66 -9.69
C LEU A 71 -8.99 -1.20 -8.51
N SER A 72 -9.20 -2.51 -8.53
CA SER A 72 -9.82 -3.23 -7.42
C SER A 72 -8.86 -4.22 -6.81
N GLY A 73 -9.07 -4.52 -5.53
CA GLY A 73 -8.30 -5.55 -4.85
C GLY A 73 -8.95 -5.98 -3.55
N THR A 74 -8.40 -7.03 -2.96
CA THR A 74 -8.83 -7.53 -1.65
C THR A 74 -7.84 -7.10 -0.58
N VAL A 75 -8.34 -6.51 0.50
CA VAL A 75 -7.52 -6.11 1.65
C VAL A 75 -7.02 -7.36 2.36
N VAL A 76 -5.70 -7.51 2.45
CA VAL A 76 -5.06 -8.66 3.11
C VAL A 76 -4.56 -8.32 4.51
N ARG A 77 -4.17 -7.07 4.77
CA ARG A 77 -3.74 -6.60 6.10
C ARG A 77 -4.13 -5.15 6.33
N CYS A 78 -4.43 -4.81 7.58
CA CYS A 78 -4.68 -3.45 8.02
C CYS A 78 -3.64 -3.02 9.05
N GLY A 79 -3.28 -1.74 9.01
CA GLY A 79 -2.54 -1.10 10.08
C GLY A 79 -3.40 -0.85 11.32
N PRO A 80 -2.78 -0.43 12.42
CA PRO A 80 -3.46 -0.22 13.70
C PRO A 80 -4.36 1.04 13.75
N GLY A 81 -4.39 1.84 12.69
CA GLY A 81 -5.04 3.15 12.63
C GLY A 81 -4.10 4.30 12.97
N ARG A 82 -4.40 5.49 12.45
CA ARG A 82 -3.65 6.71 12.76
C ARG A 82 -3.90 7.15 14.20
N TYR A 83 -2.90 7.74 14.85
CA TYR A 83 -3.12 8.41 16.13
C TYR A 83 -4.11 9.57 15.97
N ASP A 84 -5.03 9.66 16.92
CA ASP A 84 -5.90 10.81 17.05
C ASP A 84 -5.07 11.99 17.57
N LYS A 85 -5.18 13.14 16.90
CA LYS A 85 -4.45 14.35 17.30
C LYS A 85 -5.02 14.96 18.58
N ASP A 86 -6.29 14.69 18.86
CA ASP A 86 -7.05 15.30 19.94
C ASP A 86 -7.20 14.38 21.16
N SER A 87 -6.71 13.14 21.08
CA SER A 87 -6.78 12.15 22.15
C SER A 87 -5.42 11.54 22.46
N GLU A 88 -4.90 11.73 23.68
CA GLU A 88 -3.61 11.18 24.09
C GLU A 88 -3.52 9.66 23.90
N GLY A 89 -2.65 9.23 22.98
CA GLY A 89 -2.30 7.83 22.75
C GLY A 89 -3.40 6.98 22.12
N LYS A 90 -4.57 7.53 21.81
CA LYS A 90 -5.66 6.78 21.16
C LYS A 90 -5.47 6.77 19.65
N ARG A 91 -5.87 5.67 19.02
CA ARG A 91 -5.90 5.55 17.57
C ARG A 91 -7.32 5.76 17.08
N LYS A 92 -7.45 6.40 15.92
CA LYS A 92 -8.68 6.39 15.14
C LYS A 92 -8.88 4.96 14.62
N PRO A 93 -10.03 4.32 14.91
CA PRO A 93 -10.30 2.98 14.40
C PRO A 93 -10.29 2.95 12.89
N MET A 94 -9.70 1.90 12.31
CA MET A 94 -9.84 1.62 10.87
C MET A 94 -11.30 1.30 10.56
N THR A 95 -11.80 1.87 9.48
CA THR A 95 -13.10 1.54 8.88
C THR A 95 -13.01 0.37 7.91
N ILE A 96 -11.83 0.16 7.31
CA ILE A 96 -11.49 -0.94 6.40
C ILE A 96 -10.97 -2.16 7.17
N LYS A 97 -11.41 -3.35 6.77
CA LYS A 97 -11.08 -4.64 7.40
C LYS A 97 -10.43 -5.60 6.41
N VAL A 98 -9.69 -6.56 6.96
CA VAL A 98 -9.16 -7.69 6.19
C VAL A 98 -10.31 -8.46 5.55
N GLY A 99 -10.18 -8.76 4.26
CA GLY A 99 -11.20 -9.40 3.44
C GLY A 99 -12.12 -8.43 2.68
N ASP A 100 -12.11 -7.13 3.02
CA ASP A 100 -12.88 -6.15 2.26
C ASP A 100 -12.35 -6.05 0.82
N LYS A 101 -13.28 -5.98 -0.14
CA LYS A 101 -12.97 -5.62 -1.53
C LYS A 101 -13.09 -4.13 -1.70
N VAL A 102 -12.05 -3.51 -2.24
CA VAL A 102 -11.94 -2.06 -2.32
C VAL A 102 -11.60 -1.60 -3.74
N LEU A 103 -12.01 -0.37 -4.05
CA LEU A 103 -11.69 0.32 -5.29
C LEU A 103 -10.81 1.54 -4.99
N TYR A 104 -9.74 1.74 -5.75
CA TYR A 104 -8.76 2.82 -5.54
C TYR A 104 -8.17 3.34 -6.86
N PHE A 105 -7.57 4.53 -6.85
CA PHE A 105 -6.93 5.07 -8.06
C PHE A 105 -5.61 4.34 -8.38
N LYS A 106 -5.35 4.09 -9.67
CA LYS A 106 -4.16 3.38 -10.15
C LYS A 106 -2.82 3.94 -9.64
N TYR A 107 -2.73 5.25 -9.45
CA TYR A 107 -1.52 5.95 -9.03
C TYR A 107 -1.46 6.24 -7.52
N ALA A 108 -2.38 5.69 -6.74
CA ALA A 108 -2.35 5.83 -5.29
C ALA A 108 -1.31 4.89 -4.68
N GLY A 109 -0.63 5.36 -3.63
CA GLY A 109 0.32 4.63 -2.78
C GLY A 109 1.43 3.85 -3.49
N ASP A 110 1.89 2.78 -2.84
CA ASP A 110 3.15 2.12 -3.15
C ASP A 110 2.92 0.69 -3.65
N ASN A 111 3.32 0.42 -4.89
CA ASN A 111 3.15 -0.88 -5.55
C ASN A 111 4.34 -1.80 -5.27
N MET A 112 4.05 -3.07 -5.04
CA MET A 112 5.04 -4.13 -4.83
C MET A 112 4.61 -5.38 -5.60
N GLU A 113 5.59 -6.11 -6.13
CA GLU A 113 5.34 -7.36 -6.86
C GLU A 113 6.24 -8.45 -6.30
N THR A 114 5.66 -9.62 -6.07
CA THR A 114 6.41 -10.80 -5.66
C THR A 114 7.11 -11.42 -6.88
N PRO A 115 8.16 -12.24 -6.70
CA PRO A 115 8.79 -12.97 -7.81
C PRO A 115 7.82 -13.92 -8.55
N SER A 116 6.70 -14.29 -7.93
CA SER A 116 5.65 -15.12 -8.53
C SER A 116 4.68 -14.36 -9.43
N GLY A 117 4.78 -13.02 -9.50
CA GLY A 117 3.89 -12.14 -10.26
C GLY A 117 2.67 -11.64 -9.48
N GLU A 118 2.51 -12.03 -8.21
CA GLU A 118 1.45 -11.46 -7.37
C GLU A 118 1.74 -9.98 -7.06
N LYS A 119 0.75 -9.13 -7.33
CA LYS A 119 0.81 -7.68 -7.13
C LYS A 119 0.13 -7.28 -5.84
N PHE A 120 0.80 -6.41 -5.10
CA PHE A 120 0.32 -5.82 -3.87
C PHE A 120 0.47 -4.31 -3.92
N ILE A 121 -0.38 -3.62 -3.17
CA ILE A 121 -0.29 -2.18 -3.00
C ILE A 121 -0.53 -1.80 -1.55
N VAL A 122 0.24 -0.85 -1.04
CA VAL A 122 -0.02 -0.22 0.25
C VAL A 122 -0.59 1.17 0.04
N LEU A 123 -1.75 1.42 0.61
CA LEU A 123 -2.49 2.68 0.52
C LEU A 123 -2.81 3.20 1.91
N ARG A 124 -3.06 4.51 2.04
CA ARG A 124 -3.80 5.00 3.21
C ARG A 124 -5.29 4.67 3.03
N GLU A 125 -5.99 4.53 4.14
CA GLU A 125 -7.44 4.34 4.15
C GLU A 125 -8.17 5.45 3.38
N ASP A 126 -7.70 6.70 3.47
CA ASP A 126 -8.28 7.85 2.77
C ASP A 126 -8.12 7.79 1.23
N ASP A 127 -7.23 6.93 0.70
CA ASP A 127 -7.05 6.74 -0.75
C ASP A 127 -8.05 5.70 -1.34
N ILE A 128 -8.85 5.05 -0.49
CA ILE A 128 -9.88 4.09 -0.91
C ILE A 128 -11.16 4.85 -1.30
N LEU A 129 -11.66 4.59 -2.50
CA LEU A 129 -12.85 5.25 -3.06
C LEU A 129 -14.14 4.66 -2.51
N CYS A 130 -14.22 3.34 -2.43
CA CYS A 130 -15.36 2.62 -1.87
C CYS A 130 -15.01 1.18 -1.49
N LYS A 131 -15.89 0.58 -0.68
CA LYS A 131 -15.94 -0.86 -0.42
C LYS A 131 -17.10 -1.49 -1.19
N ALA A 132 -16.89 -2.70 -1.71
CA ALA A 132 -17.91 -3.49 -2.39
C ALA A 132 -18.77 -4.33 -1.41
#